data_AF-A0A3B8JEW7-F1
#
_entry.id   AF-A0A3B8JEW7-F1
#
_cell.length_a   1.000
_cell.length_b   1.000
_cell.length_c   1.000
_cell.angle_alpha   90.00
_cell.angle_beta   90.00
_cell.angle_gamma   90.00
#
_symmetry.space_group_name_H-M   'P 1'
#
loop_
_entity.id
_entity.type
_entity.pdbx_description
1 polymer ?
#
loop_
_entity_poly.entity_id
_entity_poly.type
_entity_poly.pdbx_seq_one_letter_code
_entity_poly.pdbx_strand_id
1 'polypeptide(L)' 'IEITDNGCGISQDNLNRINSMIYCDQEEEPNLEADSIGILNISKRLKLFSSYSDIQYKSKEKYYTSVRLVIPTGES' A
#
# COMPACT_ATOMS: atom_id res chain seq x y z
N ILE A 1 7.20 -5.14 9.01
CA ILE A 1 8.24 -5.32 7.97
C ILE A 1 8.38 -4.00 7.22
N GLU A 2 9.59 -3.52 6.92
CA GLU A 2 9.80 -2.29 6.15
C GLU A 2 10.77 -2.57 4.99
N ILE A 3 10.41 -2.10 3.79
CA ILE A 3 11.21 -2.22 2.57
C ILE A 3 11.41 -0.81 2.03
N THR A 4 12.67 -0.42 1.83
CA THR A 4 13.01 0.91 1.30
C THR A 4 13.85 0.77 0.04
N ASP A 5 13.45 1.50 -0.99
CA ASP A 5 14.16 1.68 -2.26
C ASP A 5 14.59 3.14 -2.40
N ASN A 6 15.82 3.36 -2.88
CA ASN A 6 16.40 4.70 -3.10
C ASN A 6 16.31 5.15 -4.57
N GLY A 7 15.32 4.64 -5.31
CA GLY A 7 15.06 5.01 -6.69
C GLY A 7 14.44 6.41 -6.84
N CYS A 8 13.68 6.60 -7.92
CA CYS A 8 13.10 7.90 -8.26
C CYS A 8 11.93 8.35 -7.38
N GLY A 9 11.50 7.53 -6.41
CA GLY A 9 10.33 7.84 -5.59
C GLY A 9 9.01 7.84 -6.38
N ILE A 10 7.94 8.24 -5.70
CA ILE A 10 6.58 8.35 -6.21
C ILE A 10 6.14 9.80 -5.98
N SER A 11 5.49 10.40 -6.98
CA SER A 11 4.91 11.74 -6.85
C SER A 11 3.80 11.75 -5.79
N GLN A 12 3.54 12.91 -5.18
CA GLN A 12 2.51 13.01 -4.13
C GLN A 12 1.12 12.63 -4.64
N ASP A 13 0.79 12.99 -5.89
CA ASP A 13 -0.51 12.65 -6.51
C ASP A 13 -0.69 11.14 -6.68
N ASN A 14 0.36 10.45 -7.14
CA ASN A 14 0.33 8.99 -7.25
C ASN A 14 0.30 8.31 -5.88
N LEU A 15 0.99 8.87 -4.87
CA LEU A 15 0.92 8.38 -3.49
C LEU A 15 -0.50 8.50 -2.93
N ASN A 16 -1.16 9.64 -3.17
CA ASN A 16 -2.55 9.87 -2.76
C ASN A 16 -3.50 8.87 -3.44
N ARG A 17 -3.29 8.59 -4.73
CA ARG A 17 -4.04 7.57 -5.47
C ARG A 17 -3.80 6.16 -4.93
N ILE A 18 -2.57 5.82 -4.56
CA ILE A 18 -2.26 4.53 -3.92
C ILE A 18 -3.00 4.39 -2.59
N ASN A 19 -2.92 5.41 -1.74
CA ASN A 19 -3.60 5.41 -0.45
C ASN A 19 -5.11 5.33 -0.59
N SER A 20 -5.71 6.04 -1.56
CA SER A 20 -7.15 5.93 -1.81
C SER A 20 -7.53 4.52 -2.25
N MET A 21 -6.73 3.83 -3.08
CA MET A 21 -7.01 2.44 -3.46
C MET A 21 -6.92 1.46 -2.27
N ILE A 22 -6.06 1.71 -1.30
CA ILE A 22 -5.87 0.85 -0.12
C ILE A 22 -7.02 1.02 0.89
N TYR A 23 -7.47 2.27 1.09
CA TYR A 23 -8.41 2.66 2.14
C TYR A 23 -9.83 2.95 1.65
N CYS A 24 -10.09 2.90 0.34
CA CYS A 24 -11.46 2.96 -0.18
C CYS A 24 -12.11 1.57 -0.08
N ASP A 25 -13.21 1.49 0.66
CA ASP A 25 -13.99 0.25 0.86
C ASP A 25 -15.03 -0.01 -0.25
N GLN A 26 -14.89 0.61 -1.42
CA GLN A 26 -15.79 0.33 -2.53
C GLN A 26 -15.51 -1.07 -3.12
N GLU A 27 -16.55 -1.91 -3.14
CA GLU A 27 -16.53 -3.26 -3.73
C GLU A 27 -16.36 -3.24 -5.26
N GLU A 28 -16.52 -2.08 -5.89
CA GLU A 28 -16.23 -1.89 -7.30
C GLU A 28 -14.73 -1.90 -7.51
N GLU A 29 -14.23 -2.88 -8.27
CA GLU A 29 -12.85 -2.82 -8.76
C GLU A 29 -12.69 -1.49 -9.48
N PRO A 30 -11.84 -0.56 -8.99
CA PRO A 30 -11.56 0.64 -9.74
C PRO A 30 -11.11 0.20 -11.14
N ASN A 31 -11.32 1.05 -12.16
CA ASN A 31 -10.65 0.85 -13.46
C ASN A 31 -9.13 0.88 -13.21
N LEU A 32 -8.59 -0.27 -12.82
CA LEU A 32 -7.26 -0.46 -12.31
C LEU A 32 -6.38 -0.52 -13.52
N GLU A 33 -5.58 0.52 -13.72
CA GLU A 33 -4.39 0.38 -14.55
C GLU A 33 -3.60 -0.82 -14.01
N ALA A 34 -3.16 -1.69 -14.93
CA ALA A 34 -2.50 -2.96 -14.62
C ALA A 34 -1.35 -2.82 -13.60
N ASP A 35 -0.74 -1.64 -13.56
CA ASP A 35 0.41 -1.28 -12.73
C ASP A 35 0.11 -1.28 -11.21
N SER A 36 -1.16 -1.24 -10.79
CA SER A 36 -1.54 -1.16 -9.36
C SER A 36 -2.07 -2.46 -8.75
N ILE A 37 -2.20 -3.53 -9.55
CA ILE A 37 -2.78 -4.81 -9.11
C ILE A 37 -1.97 -5.44 -7.96
N GLY A 38 -0.64 -5.31 -7.98
CA GLY A 38 0.24 -5.86 -6.95
C GLY A 38 -0.03 -5.25 -5.56
N ILE A 39 -0.18 -3.93 -5.50
CA ILE A 39 -0.42 -3.19 -4.24
C ILE A 39 -1.77 -3.58 -3.65
N LEU A 40 -2.81 -3.58 -4.49
CA LEU A 40 -4.17 -3.94 -4.06
C LEU A 40 -4.22 -5.39 -3.54
N ASN A 41 -3.52 -6.30 -4.21
CA ASN A 41 -3.41 -7.69 -3.80
C ASN A 41 -2.78 -7.87 -2.43
N ILE A 42 -1.75 -7.09 -2.11
CA ILE A 42 -1.11 -7.13 -0.79
C ILE A 42 -2.06 -6.54 0.27
N SER A 43 -2.67 -5.38 0.00
CA SER A 43 -3.66 -4.75 0.90
C SER A 43 -4.82 -5.70 1.23
N LYS A 44 -5.45 -6.30 0.21
CA LYS A 44 -6.53 -7.29 0.39
C LYS A 44 -6.09 -8.48 1.26
N ARG A 45 -4.87 -9.01 1.04
CA ARG A 45 -4.33 -10.14 1.82
C ARG A 45 -4.06 -9.78 3.28
N LEU A 46 -3.58 -8.56 3.54
CA LEU A 46 -3.40 -8.08 4.91
C LEU A 46 -4.75 -7.97 5.62
N LYS A 47 -5.74 -7.28 5.02
CA LYS A 47 -7.10 -7.17 5.60
C LYS A 47 -7.73 -8.54 5.92
N LEU A 48 -7.49 -9.56 5.08
CA LEU A 48 -7.92 -10.94 5.34
C LEU A 48 -7.17 -11.63 6.49
N PHE A 49 -5.90 -11.28 6.71
CA PHE A 49 -5.10 -11.82 7.81
C PHE A 49 -5.54 -11.25 9.17
N SER A 50 -5.76 -9.93 9.26
CA SER A 50 -6.22 -9.27 10.48
C SER A 50 -6.72 -7.86 10.18
N SER A 51 -7.79 -7.43 10.86
CA SER A 51 -8.26 -6.04 10.83
C SER A 51 -7.26 -5.03 11.42
N TYR A 52 -6.27 -5.50 12.19
CA TYR A 52 -5.19 -4.68 12.75
C TYR A 52 -3.95 -4.63 11.87
N SER A 53 -3.98 -5.29 10.71
CA SER A 53 -2.89 -5.20 9.75
C SER A 53 -3.07 -4.01 8.81
N ASP A 54 -1.97 -3.49 8.31
CA ASP A 54 -1.97 -2.28 7.47
C ASP A 54 -0.76 -2.28 6.52
N ILE A 55 -0.89 -1.52 5.43
CA ILE A 55 0.19 -1.22 4.50
C ILE A 55 0.32 0.28 4.34
N GLN A 56 1.51 0.79 4.65
CA GLN A 56 1.79 2.22 4.69
C GLN A 56 2.86 2.57 3.65
N TYR A 57 2.56 3.57 2.82
CA TYR A 57 3.49 4.10 1.83
C TYR A 57 4.02 5.46 2.26
N LYS A 58 5.35 5.61 2.21
CA LYS A 58 6.04 6.88 2.35
C LYS A 58 6.99 7.03 1.19
N SER A 59 6.89 8.12 0.44
CA SER A 59 7.81 8.35 -0.67
C SER A 59 8.21 9.82 -0.74
N LYS A 60 9.39 10.07 -1.29
CA LYS A 60 9.85 11.40 -1.66
C LYS A 60 10.41 11.32 -3.07
N GLU A 61 9.71 11.98 -3.99
CA GLU A 61 10.08 12.04 -5.40
C GLU A 61 11.55 12.50 -5.57
N LYS A 62 12.31 11.74 -6.37
CA LYS A 62 13.76 11.84 -6.61
C LYS A 62 14.66 11.43 -5.45
N TYR A 63 14.14 10.76 -4.41
CA TYR A 63 14.95 10.30 -3.28
C TYR A 63 14.71 8.84 -2.91
N TYR A 64 13.48 8.48 -2.53
CA TYR A 64 13.20 7.14 -2.01
C TYR A 64 11.71 6.81 -2.02
N THR A 65 11.41 5.51 -1.91
CA THR A 65 10.11 4.97 -1.51
C THR A 65 10.32 3.96 -0.39
N SER A 66 9.51 4.06 0.66
CA SER A 66 9.47 3.13 1.78
C SER A 66 8.06 2.58 1.92
N VAL A 67 7.97 1.26 2.02
CA VAL A 67 6.72 0.51 2.21
C VAL A 67 6.81 -0.25 3.51
N ARG A 68 5.86 -0.01 4.41
CA ARG A 68 5.79 -0.66 5.71
C ARG A 68 4.55 -1.53 5.80
N LEU A 69 4.76 -2.81 6.09
CA LEU A 69 3.71 -3.77 6.43
C LEU A 69 3.61 -3.86 7.95
N VAL A 70 2.42 -3.54 8.48
CA VAL A 70 2.06 -3.70 9.89
C VAL A 70 1.33 -5.03 10.02
N ILE A 71 1.94 -5.96 10.75
CA ILE A 71 1.39 -7.30 10.97
C ILE A 71 1.41 -7.54 12.48
N PRO A 72 0.26 -7.79 13.12
CA PRO A 72 0.21 -8.10 14.55
C PRO A 72 0.96 -9.42 14.84
N THR A 73 1.64 -9.49 15.98
CA THR A 73 2.56 -10.60 16.34
C THR A 73 2.07 -11.48 17.49
N GLY A 74 0.78 -11.40 17.87
CA GLY A 74 0.20 -12.17 18.98
C GLY A 74 -1.32 -12.33 18.88
N GLU A 75 -1.83 -13.39 19.53
CA GLU A 75 -3.12 -14.07 19.31
C GLU A 75 -4.38 -13.24 19.61
N SER A 76 -5.43 -13.48 18.81
CA SER A 76 -6.83 -13.15 19.10
C SER A 76 -7.37 -13.99 20.25
#